data_AF-A0A7R9GBN8-F1
#
_entry.id   AF-A0A7R9GBN8-F1
#
_cell.length_a   1.000
_cell.length_b   1.000
_cell.length_c   1.000
_cell.angle_alpha   90.00
_cell.angle_beta   90.00
_cell.angle_gamma   90.00
#
_symmetry.space_group_name_H-M   'P 1'
#
loop_
_entity.id
_entity.type
_entity.pdbx_description
1 polymer ?
#
loop_
_entity_poly.entity_id
_entity_poly.type
_entity_poly.pdbx_seq_one_letter_code
_entity_poly.pdbx_strand_id
1 'polypeptide(L)'
;MGIHARRQIKYYSSHGNYEKGRGGFVANCYFPSSYRVLVTSDLDFSCRDATRAFVTGDFSPEGLIDDVDGLSDADLRGLDEWSKFYDREYSYVGKLSGRYYDAKGRPTAYQKQFTKNLRKAFQSKDAEESLRKIFPPCNSEWKQDSGGRVWCSERSGGVERSWAGVPRKFFEPGTGKFRCACVKNFGEPLFGGGGADDVGDLSNPNLMEYEGCAKDSVSCQLPKN
;
A
#
# COMPACT_ATOMS: atom_id res chain seq x y z
N MET A 1 30.19 11.32 37.09
CA MET A 1 31.13 10.44 36.37
C MET A 1 30.51 10.06 35.03
N GLY A 2 30.78 10.82 33.97
CA GLY A 2 30.29 10.53 32.62
C GLY A 2 31.39 9.85 31.81
N ILE A 3 31.22 8.57 31.49
CA ILE A 3 32.20 7.80 30.72
C ILE A 3 32.11 8.22 29.25
N HIS A 4 33.03 9.09 28.81
CA HIS A 4 33.28 9.36 27.40
C HIS A 4 33.97 8.15 26.77
N ALA A 5 33.21 7.19 26.24
CA ALA A 5 33.75 6.13 25.42
C ALA A 5 34.07 6.65 24.01
N ARG A 6 35.28 7.16 23.80
CA ARG A 6 35.86 7.33 22.45
C ARG A 6 36.08 5.95 21.84
N ARG A 7 35.19 5.47 20.98
CA ARG A 7 35.41 4.24 20.18
C ARG A 7 35.91 4.60 18.79
N GLN A 8 37.00 3.96 18.36
CA GLN A 8 37.61 4.11 17.04
C GLN A 8 36.76 3.45 15.95
N ILE A 9 36.66 4.11 14.79
CA ILE A 9 35.79 3.78 13.65
C ILE A 9 36.50 2.86 12.67
N LYS A 10 35.75 1.97 11.98
CA LYS A 10 36.26 1.15 10.89
C LYS A 10 35.39 1.22 9.61
N TYR A 11 36.00 1.26 8.42
CA TYR A 11 35.30 1.24 7.12
C TYR A 11 35.47 -0.11 6.43
N TYR A 12 34.47 -0.59 5.69
CA TYR A 12 34.49 -1.88 4.98
C TYR A 12 34.05 -1.74 3.52
N SER A 13 34.70 -2.48 2.63
CA SER A 13 34.33 -2.62 1.21
C SER A 13 33.21 -3.66 1.01
N SER A 14 32.65 -3.74 -0.21
CA SER A 14 31.56 -4.68 -0.58
C SER A 14 31.89 -6.17 -0.42
N HIS A 15 33.15 -6.50 -0.13
CA HIS A 15 33.62 -7.86 0.17
C HIS A 15 34.02 -8.04 1.65
N GLY A 16 33.69 -7.08 2.53
CA GLY A 16 34.00 -7.16 3.96
C GLY A 16 35.45 -6.82 4.34
N ASN A 17 36.25 -6.21 3.46
CA ASN A 17 37.64 -5.83 3.76
C ASN A 17 37.77 -4.39 4.25
N TYR A 18 38.58 -4.18 5.30
CA TYR A 18 38.76 -2.92 6.03
C TYR A 18 39.64 -1.89 5.28
N GLU A 19 39.21 -0.63 5.20
CA GLU A 19 40.05 0.50 4.78
C GLU A 19 40.01 1.65 5.82
N LYS A 20 41.15 2.33 6.05
CA LYS A 20 41.33 3.28 7.16
C LYS A 20 41.24 4.74 6.70
N GLY A 21 40.05 5.36 6.81
CA GLY A 21 39.82 6.80 6.59
C GLY A 21 39.69 7.61 7.89
N ARG A 22 40.04 8.90 7.90
CA ARG A 22 40.10 9.75 9.11
C ARG A 22 38.78 10.48 9.38
N GLY A 23 38.27 10.37 10.62
CA GLY A 23 37.56 11.42 11.37
C GLY A 23 36.16 11.82 10.91
N GLY A 24 35.13 11.17 11.45
CA GLY A 24 33.73 11.61 11.40
C GLY A 24 32.81 10.55 12.00
N PHE A 25 31.78 10.93 12.74
CA PHE A 25 30.81 10.00 13.34
C PHE A 25 30.10 9.20 12.23
N VAL A 26 30.06 7.86 12.33
CA VAL A 26 29.33 6.99 11.40
C VAL A 26 28.36 6.13 12.21
N ALA A 27 27.07 6.40 12.07
CA ALA A 27 26.04 5.41 12.35
C ALA A 27 26.02 4.43 11.16
N ASN A 28 26.01 3.14 11.47
CA ASN A 28 26.05 2.03 10.53
C ASN A 28 24.99 2.20 9.41
N CYS A 29 25.45 2.27 8.16
CA CYS A 29 24.71 2.08 6.90
C CYS A 29 23.29 2.72 6.81
N TYR A 30 23.18 3.99 6.40
CA TYR A 30 21.90 4.62 6.02
C TYR A 30 22.02 5.35 4.68
N PHE A 31 21.02 5.23 3.79
CA PHE A 31 20.94 6.03 2.56
C PHE A 31 19.51 6.25 2.07
N PRO A 32 19.07 7.51 1.99
CA PRO A 32 17.84 7.81 1.24
C PRO A 32 17.91 9.10 0.39
N SER A 33 17.16 9.10 -0.72
CA SER A 33 16.65 10.28 -1.46
C SER A 33 16.00 9.88 -2.79
N SER A 34 16.08 8.62 -3.19
CA SER A 34 15.26 8.04 -4.27
C SER A 34 15.46 6.54 -4.32
N TYR A 35 14.68 5.82 -3.50
CA TYR A 35 14.47 4.36 -3.57
C TYR A 35 15.73 3.51 -3.46
N ARG A 36 16.26 3.36 -2.23
CA ARG A 36 17.47 2.57 -1.94
C ARG A 36 17.40 1.95 -0.55
N VAL A 37 17.49 0.62 -0.53
CA VAL A 37 18.22 -0.22 0.42
C VAL A 37 18.22 0.21 1.88
N LEU A 38 17.40 -0.46 2.67
CA LEU A 38 17.36 -0.32 4.12
C LEU A 38 18.28 -1.37 4.74
N VAL A 39 19.07 -1.02 5.77
CA VAL A 39 20.09 -1.91 6.33
C VAL A 39 19.90 -1.99 7.84
N THR A 40 20.11 -3.19 8.42
CA THR A 40 20.13 -3.40 9.87
C THR A 40 21.48 -3.02 10.48
N SER A 41 21.46 -2.52 11.72
CA SER A 41 22.66 -2.03 12.42
C SER A 41 23.44 -3.11 13.17
N ASP A 42 23.00 -4.38 13.12
CA ASP A 42 23.57 -5.46 13.91
C ASP A 42 24.85 -6.02 13.30
N LEU A 43 25.80 -6.35 14.17
CA LEU A 43 27.21 -6.64 13.88
C LEU A 43 27.44 -7.80 12.89
N ASP A 44 26.46 -8.68 12.69
CA ASP A 44 26.53 -9.81 11.77
C ASP A 44 26.00 -9.50 10.36
N PHE A 45 25.30 -8.36 10.16
CA PHE A 45 24.59 -8.02 8.92
C PHE A 45 24.89 -6.61 8.37
N SER A 46 25.98 -6.00 8.85
CA SER A 46 26.36 -4.62 8.49
C SER A 46 26.37 -4.40 6.97
N CYS A 47 25.59 -3.42 6.49
CA CYS A 47 25.53 -2.96 5.09
C CYS A 47 24.90 -3.96 4.09
N ARG A 48 24.12 -4.95 4.55
CA ARG A 48 23.27 -5.79 3.68
C ARG A 48 21.92 -5.14 3.40
N ASP A 49 21.46 -5.26 2.16
CA ASP A 49 20.13 -4.79 1.77
C ASP A 49 19.03 -5.65 2.39
N ALA A 50 18.23 -5.02 3.24
CA ALA A 50 17.11 -5.58 3.98
C ALA A 50 15.79 -4.91 3.58
N THR A 51 15.71 -4.26 2.40
CA THR A 51 14.52 -3.52 1.94
C THR A 51 13.24 -4.29 2.20
N ARG A 52 13.19 -5.58 1.84
CA ARG A 52 12.00 -6.42 2.02
C ARG A 52 11.59 -6.58 3.48
N ALA A 53 12.54 -6.72 4.39
CA ALA A 53 12.32 -6.95 5.82
C ALA A 53 11.50 -5.85 6.49
N PHE A 54 11.59 -4.61 6.00
CA PHE A 54 10.87 -3.46 6.59
C PHE A 54 9.35 -3.52 6.41
N VAL A 55 8.87 -4.28 5.43
CA VAL A 55 7.43 -4.43 5.17
C VAL A 55 6.95 -5.85 5.47
N THR A 56 7.82 -6.86 5.41
CA THR A 56 7.48 -8.22 5.83
C THR A 56 7.65 -8.44 7.33
N GLY A 57 8.47 -7.64 8.02
CA GLY A 57 8.85 -7.84 9.42
C GLY A 57 9.86 -8.97 9.64
N ASP A 58 10.35 -9.61 8.58
CA ASP A 58 11.28 -10.74 8.67
C ASP A 58 12.74 -10.25 8.59
N PHE A 59 13.34 -10.04 9.77
CA PHE A 59 14.74 -9.65 9.93
C PHE A 59 15.68 -10.84 10.21
N SER A 60 15.24 -12.07 9.94
CA SER A 60 16.10 -13.26 9.97
C SER A 60 17.14 -13.22 8.82
N PRO A 61 18.25 -13.97 8.91
CA PRO A 61 19.25 -14.03 7.82
C PRO A 61 18.64 -14.35 6.43
N GLU A 62 17.58 -15.14 6.42
CA GLU A 62 16.80 -15.54 5.25
C GLU A 62 15.87 -14.42 4.74
N GLY A 63 15.35 -13.59 5.65
CA GLY A 63 14.49 -12.45 5.37
C GLY A 63 15.22 -11.19 4.88
N LEU A 64 16.53 -11.07 5.15
CA LEU A 64 17.39 -9.98 4.69
C LEU A 64 17.74 -10.12 3.20
N ILE A 65 16.73 -9.92 2.34
CA ILE A 65 16.88 -9.96 0.88
C ILE A 65 16.52 -8.61 0.24
N ASP A 66 17.21 -8.33 -0.86
CA ASP A 66 17.08 -7.10 -1.64
C ASP A 66 15.93 -7.14 -2.67
N ASP A 67 15.41 -8.34 -2.93
CA ASP A 67 14.35 -8.59 -3.89
C ASP A 67 12.97 -8.28 -3.29
N VAL A 68 12.24 -7.39 -3.94
CA VAL A 68 10.88 -6.95 -3.59
C VAL A 68 9.83 -7.50 -4.56
N ASP A 69 10.20 -8.39 -5.47
CA ASP A 69 9.23 -9.05 -6.33
C ASP A 69 8.26 -9.90 -5.48
N GLY A 70 6.98 -9.88 -5.88
CA GLY A 70 5.90 -10.55 -5.16
C GLY A 70 5.35 -9.79 -3.95
N LEU A 71 5.91 -8.62 -3.60
CA LEU A 71 5.28 -7.72 -2.62
C LEU A 71 3.97 -7.14 -3.15
N SER A 72 3.03 -6.88 -2.23
CA SER A 72 1.76 -6.25 -2.57
C SER A 72 1.92 -4.76 -2.88
N ASP A 73 0.94 -4.15 -3.55
CA ASP A 73 0.91 -2.69 -3.76
C ASP A 73 0.97 -1.92 -2.42
N ALA A 74 0.41 -2.49 -1.33
CA ALA A 74 0.49 -1.90 0.01
C ALA A 74 1.91 -1.93 0.57
N ASP A 75 2.61 -3.07 0.43
CA ASP A 75 3.99 -3.22 0.89
C ASP A 75 4.93 -2.30 0.09
N LEU A 76 4.75 -2.20 -1.24
CA LEU A 76 5.55 -1.28 -2.06
C LEU A 76 5.40 0.18 -1.59
N ARG A 77 4.18 0.61 -1.24
CA ARG A 77 3.95 1.93 -0.64
C ARG A 77 4.58 2.05 0.75
N GLY A 78 4.52 0.99 1.56
CA GLY A 78 5.21 0.94 2.85
C GLY A 78 6.73 1.12 2.73
N LEU A 79 7.35 0.58 1.68
CA LEU A 79 8.77 0.83 1.38
C LEU A 79 9.06 2.31 1.08
N ASP A 80 8.16 2.99 0.36
CA ASP A 80 8.26 4.43 0.11
C ASP A 80 8.11 5.25 1.41
N GLU A 81 7.21 4.84 2.31
CA GLU A 81 7.06 5.45 3.64
C GLU A 81 8.33 5.30 4.49
N TRP A 82 8.91 4.10 4.54
CA TRP A 82 10.18 3.87 5.21
C TRP A 82 11.32 4.68 4.58
N SER A 83 11.41 4.73 3.25
CA SER A 83 12.41 5.58 2.57
C SER A 83 12.27 7.04 3.00
N LYS A 84 11.05 7.60 3.00
CA LYS A 84 10.77 8.98 3.41
C LYS A 84 11.06 9.24 4.89
N PHE A 85 10.81 8.27 5.75
CA PHE A 85 11.17 8.35 7.16
C PHE A 85 12.70 8.51 7.28
N TYR A 86 13.48 7.63 6.66
CA TYR A 86 14.94 7.72 6.73
C TYR A 86 15.48 8.99 6.07
N ASP A 87 14.86 9.48 4.98
CA ASP A 87 15.16 10.79 4.35
C ASP A 87 15.07 11.95 5.31
N ARG A 88 14.10 11.91 6.23
CA ARG A 88 13.88 12.97 7.20
C ARG A 88 14.79 12.82 8.42
N GLU A 89 14.98 11.61 8.91
CA GLU A 89 15.66 11.37 10.18
C GLU A 89 17.20 11.24 10.05
N TYR A 90 17.73 10.98 8.85
CA TYR A 90 19.16 10.68 8.65
C TYR A 90 19.79 11.44 7.49
N SER A 91 21.10 11.71 7.60
CA SER A 91 21.85 12.35 6.51
C SER A 91 22.15 11.36 5.39
N TYR A 92 21.82 11.74 4.16
CA TYR A 92 22.17 10.99 2.97
C TYR A 92 23.68 10.95 2.75
N VAL A 93 24.24 9.74 2.57
CA VAL A 93 25.68 9.56 2.37
C VAL A 93 26.07 8.96 1.01
N GLY A 94 25.11 8.67 0.10
CA GLY A 94 25.37 7.95 -1.16
C GLY A 94 24.44 6.79 -1.53
N LYS A 95 24.99 5.82 -2.26
CA LYS A 95 24.23 4.90 -3.12
C LYS A 95 24.80 3.48 -3.03
N LEU A 96 23.99 2.48 -2.65
CA LEU A 96 24.47 1.09 -2.65
C LEU A 96 24.56 0.53 -4.07
N SER A 97 25.75 0.05 -4.44
CA SER A 97 25.96 -0.71 -5.68
C SER A 97 25.44 -2.14 -5.50
N GLY A 98 24.54 -2.58 -6.37
CA GLY A 98 23.87 -3.87 -6.30
C GLY A 98 22.66 -3.93 -7.24
N ARG A 99 21.60 -4.60 -6.80
CA ARG A 99 20.37 -4.83 -7.59
C ARG A 99 19.76 -3.58 -8.17
N TYR A 100 19.68 -2.51 -7.37
CA TYR A 100 19.02 -1.27 -7.77
C TYR A 100 19.96 -0.32 -8.55
N TYR A 101 21.26 -0.33 -8.25
CA TYR A 101 22.20 0.62 -8.85
C TYR A 101 23.56 0.02 -9.16
N ASP A 102 24.17 0.43 -10.26
CA ASP A 102 25.51 -0.03 -10.61
C ASP A 102 26.62 0.68 -9.81
N ALA A 103 27.87 0.24 -10.01
CA ALA A 103 29.05 0.81 -9.36
C ALA A 103 29.28 2.30 -9.68
N LYS A 104 28.63 2.86 -10.71
CA LYS A 104 28.65 4.28 -11.07
C LYS A 104 27.44 5.04 -10.51
N GLY A 105 26.61 4.38 -9.69
CA GLY A 105 25.41 4.93 -9.09
C GLY A 105 24.21 5.07 -10.06
N ARG A 106 24.30 4.48 -11.26
CA ARG A 106 23.26 4.56 -12.30
C ARG A 106 22.16 3.52 -12.04
N PRO A 107 20.87 3.83 -12.29
CA PRO A 107 19.77 2.90 -12.06
C PRO A 107 19.86 1.68 -12.98
N THR A 108 19.72 0.49 -12.40
CA THR A 108 19.61 -0.76 -13.15
C THR A 108 18.23 -0.90 -13.80
N ALA A 109 18.04 -1.97 -14.60
CA ALA A 109 16.71 -2.32 -15.09
C ALA A 109 15.73 -2.63 -13.93
N TYR A 110 16.22 -3.29 -12.87
CA TYR A 110 15.43 -3.61 -11.69
C TYR A 110 14.91 -2.35 -11.01
N GLN A 111 15.77 -1.35 -10.77
CA GLN A 111 15.32 -0.08 -10.18
C GLN A 111 14.25 0.62 -11.02
N LYS A 112 14.39 0.63 -12.34
CA LYS A 112 13.40 1.24 -13.23
C LYS A 112 12.05 0.51 -13.12
N GLN A 113 12.07 -0.82 -13.06
CA GLN A 113 10.88 -1.63 -12.89
C GLN A 113 10.24 -1.40 -11.51
N PHE A 114 11.04 -1.39 -10.44
CA PHE A 114 10.58 -1.07 -9.09
C PHE A 114 9.88 0.29 -9.04
N THR A 115 10.49 1.35 -9.57
CA THR A 115 9.88 2.69 -9.61
C THR A 115 8.58 2.70 -10.42
N LYS A 116 8.48 1.92 -11.50
CA LYS A 116 7.24 1.77 -12.28
C LYS A 116 6.15 1.07 -11.45
N ASN A 117 6.48 -0.01 -10.77
CA ASN A 117 5.56 -0.75 -9.90
C ASN A 117 5.07 0.13 -8.76
N LEU A 118 5.97 0.88 -8.13
CA LEU A 118 5.61 1.80 -7.05
C LEU A 118 4.66 2.91 -7.51
N ARG A 119 4.93 3.53 -8.67
CA ARG A 119 4.02 4.53 -9.26
C ARG A 119 2.64 3.93 -9.52
N LYS A 120 2.59 2.71 -10.06
CA LYS A 120 1.34 1.98 -10.25
C LYS A 120 0.63 1.74 -8.92
N ALA A 121 1.36 1.32 -7.87
CA ALA A 121 0.79 1.08 -6.56
C ALA A 121 0.15 2.34 -5.94
N PHE A 122 0.72 3.53 -6.15
CA PHE A 122 0.09 4.79 -5.75
C PHE A 122 -1.13 5.13 -6.61
N GLN A 123 -1.05 4.99 -7.94
CA GLN A 123 -2.19 5.21 -8.83
C GLN A 123 -3.36 4.28 -8.51
N SER A 124 -3.10 3.00 -8.21
CA SER A 124 -4.10 2.03 -7.76
C SER A 124 -4.78 2.50 -6.48
N LYS A 125 -4.00 3.01 -5.50
CA LYS A 125 -4.54 3.54 -4.24
C LYS A 125 -5.46 4.73 -4.47
N ASP A 126 -5.02 5.71 -5.27
CA ASP A 126 -5.81 6.91 -5.55
C ASP A 126 -7.10 6.59 -6.30
N ALA A 127 -7.03 5.63 -7.24
CA ALA A 127 -8.20 5.12 -7.95
C ALA A 127 -9.16 4.38 -7.02
N GLU A 128 -8.66 3.53 -6.12
CA GLU A 128 -9.46 2.84 -5.11
C GLU A 128 -10.14 3.83 -4.16
N GLU A 129 -9.44 4.84 -3.67
CA GLU A 129 -9.99 5.88 -2.80
C GLU A 129 -11.06 6.72 -3.51
N SER A 130 -10.85 7.03 -4.79
CA SER A 130 -11.84 7.74 -5.62
C SER A 130 -13.10 6.89 -5.81
N LEU A 131 -12.93 5.59 -6.11
CA LEU A 131 -14.05 4.64 -6.22
C LEU A 131 -14.76 4.44 -4.87
N ARG A 132 -14.05 4.48 -3.74
CA ARG A 132 -14.68 4.41 -2.40
C ARG A 132 -15.51 5.65 -2.08
N LYS A 133 -15.21 6.81 -2.67
CA LYS A 133 -16.07 8.00 -2.51
C LYS A 133 -17.36 7.89 -3.32
N ILE A 134 -17.27 7.30 -4.52
CA ILE A 134 -18.41 7.14 -5.43
C ILE A 134 -19.29 5.95 -4.99
N PHE A 135 -18.65 4.83 -4.66
CA PHE A 135 -19.24 3.56 -4.24
C PHE A 135 -18.73 3.15 -2.85
N PRO A 136 -19.07 3.88 -1.78
CA PRO A 136 -18.58 3.57 -0.45
C PRO A 136 -19.08 2.21 0.03
N PRO A 137 -18.30 1.52 0.88
CA PRO A 137 -18.74 0.29 1.52
C PRO A 137 -20.08 0.47 2.24
N CYS A 138 -20.93 -0.56 2.18
CA CYS A 138 -22.14 -0.59 2.98
C CYS A 138 -21.82 -0.69 4.48
N ASN A 139 -22.76 -0.28 5.31
CA ASN A 139 -22.79 -0.74 6.68
C ASN A 139 -23.18 -2.23 6.70
N SER A 140 -22.64 -2.99 7.65
CA SER A 140 -22.89 -4.42 7.76
C SER A 140 -23.01 -4.87 9.20
N GLU A 141 -23.92 -5.79 9.47
CA GLU A 141 -24.04 -6.51 10.73
C GLU A 141 -24.14 -8.01 10.46
N TRP A 142 -23.72 -8.81 11.42
CA TRP A 142 -23.93 -10.25 11.41
C TRP A 142 -24.44 -10.69 12.77
N LYS A 143 -25.48 -11.52 12.77
CA LYS A 143 -26.07 -12.10 13.97
C LYS A 143 -26.23 -13.60 13.76
N GLN A 144 -25.97 -14.38 14.80
CA GLN A 144 -25.99 -15.85 14.73
C GLN A 144 -27.39 -16.40 14.38
N ASP A 145 -28.45 -15.75 14.86
CA ASP A 145 -29.84 -16.18 14.70
C ASP A 145 -30.45 -15.76 13.36
N SER A 146 -30.06 -14.61 12.82
CA SER A 146 -30.70 -13.93 11.69
C SER A 146 -29.80 -13.78 10.47
N GLY A 147 -28.52 -14.11 10.57
CA GLY A 147 -27.57 -14.05 9.46
C GLY A 147 -26.91 -12.68 9.29
N GLY A 148 -26.39 -12.43 8.09
CA GLY A 148 -25.76 -11.16 7.73
C GLY A 148 -26.78 -10.16 7.18
N ARG A 149 -26.54 -8.87 7.38
CA ARG A 149 -27.32 -7.79 6.77
C ARG A 149 -26.39 -6.68 6.33
N VAL A 150 -26.70 -6.08 5.18
CA VAL A 150 -26.04 -4.88 4.68
C VAL A 150 -27.05 -3.77 4.47
N TRP A 151 -26.67 -2.53 4.75
CA TRP A 151 -27.53 -1.38 4.50
C TRP A 151 -26.73 -0.13 4.15
N CYS A 152 -27.44 0.82 3.54
CA CYS A 152 -26.93 2.11 3.17
C CYS A 152 -27.65 3.20 3.96
N SER A 153 -26.88 4.20 4.36
CA SER A 153 -27.38 5.43 4.97
C SER A 153 -26.55 6.61 4.45
N GLU A 154 -26.92 7.82 4.86
CA GLU A 154 -26.15 9.03 4.57
C GLU A 154 -24.70 8.93 5.06
N ARG A 155 -24.42 8.02 6.00
CA ARG A 155 -23.08 7.68 6.47
C ARG A 155 -22.81 6.18 6.38
N SER A 156 -22.07 5.77 5.36
CA SER A 156 -21.65 4.38 5.16
C SER A 156 -20.18 4.32 4.73
N GLY A 157 -19.44 3.32 5.21
CA GLY A 157 -18.05 3.10 4.82
C GLY A 157 -17.11 4.27 5.16
N GLY A 158 -17.45 5.07 6.18
CA GLY A 158 -16.69 6.26 6.58
C GLY A 158 -16.94 7.50 5.71
N VAL A 159 -17.86 7.45 4.74
CA VAL A 159 -18.20 8.57 3.85
C VAL A 159 -19.58 9.12 4.21
N GLU A 160 -19.66 10.44 4.39
CA GLU A 160 -20.90 11.19 4.63
C GLU A 160 -21.39 11.84 3.33
N ARG A 161 -22.68 11.70 3.03
CA ARG A 161 -23.32 12.08 1.76
C ARG A 161 -24.75 12.56 2.03
N SER A 162 -25.31 13.35 1.12
CA SER A 162 -26.70 13.81 1.18
C SER A 162 -27.74 12.77 0.73
N TRP A 163 -27.33 11.50 0.63
CA TRP A 163 -28.17 10.40 0.15
C TRP A 163 -27.70 9.07 0.72
N ALA A 164 -28.64 8.16 0.97
CA ALA A 164 -28.36 6.80 1.44
C ALA A 164 -27.98 5.87 0.28
N GLY A 165 -28.87 5.79 -0.72
CA GLY A 165 -28.74 4.89 -1.85
C GLY A 165 -29.08 3.45 -1.48
N VAL A 166 -28.75 2.51 -2.37
CA VAL A 166 -29.12 1.10 -2.24
C VAL A 166 -27.89 0.19 -2.22
N PRO A 167 -27.89 -0.90 -1.43
CA PRO A 167 -26.80 -1.87 -1.43
C PRO A 167 -26.71 -2.63 -2.76
N ARG A 168 -25.50 -2.74 -3.30
CA ARG A 168 -25.18 -3.57 -4.47
C ARG A 168 -23.88 -4.33 -4.27
N LYS A 169 -23.76 -5.49 -4.92
CA LYS A 169 -22.48 -6.19 -5.06
C LYS A 169 -21.66 -5.46 -6.13
N PHE A 170 -20.57 -4.83 -5.73
CA PHE A 170 -19.62 -4.18 -6.62
C PHE A 170 -18.44 -5.11 -6.86
N PHE A 171 -18.27 -5.56 -8.11
CA PHE A 171 -17.20 -6.45 -8.53
C PHE A 171 -15.96 -5.66 -8.91
N GLU A 172 -14.82 -6.01 -8.31
CA GLU A 172 -13.56 -5.37 -8.61
C GLU A 172 -12.98 -5.94 -9.93
N PRO A 173 -12.65 -5.09 -10.91
CA PRO A 173 -12.12 -5.55 -12.19
C PRO A 173 -10.88 -6.43 -12.02
N GLY A 174 -10.91 -7.61 -12.64
CA GLY A 174 -9.76 -8.53 -12.70
C GLY A 174 -9.51 -9.37 -11.44
N THR A 175 -10.24 -9.18 -10.34
CA THR A 175 -10.07 -10.00 -9.13
C THR A 175 -11.15 -11.08 -8.99
N GLY A 176 -12.31 -10.90 -9.63
CA GLY A 176 -13.48 -11.75 -9.47
C GLY A 176 -14.14 -11.66 -8.08
N LYS A 177 -13.60 -10.82 -7.19
CA LYS A 177 -14.15 -10.57 -5.87
C LYS A 177 -15.15 -9.43 -5.94
N PHE A 178 -16.16 -9.49 -5.07
CA PHE A 178 -17.09 -8.38 -4.87
C PHE A 178 -17.07 -7.91 -3.42
N ARG A 179 -17.47 -6.65 -3.24
CA ARG A 179 -17.81 -6.07 -1.94
C ARG A 179 -19.20 -5.46 -1.99
N CYS A 180 -19.79 -5.18 -0.84
CA CYS A 180 -20.98 -4.34 -0.81
C CYS A 180 -20.59 -2.88 -1.10
N ALA A 181 -21.39 -2.20 -1.90
CA ALA A 181 -21.30 -0.77 -2.15
C ALA A 181 -22.67 -0.10 -2.07
N CYS A 182 -22.71 1.11 -1.52
CA CYS A 182 -23.89 1.97 -1.56
C CYS A 182 -23.91 2.77 -2.86
N VAL A 183 -24.94 2.55 -3.66
CA VAL A 183 -25.09 3.10 -5.01
C VAL A 183 -26.23 4.09 -5.04
N LYS A 184 -26.00 5.25 -5.65
CA LYS A 184 -27.05 6.24 -5.87
C LYS A 184 -28.00 5.70 -6.92
N ASN A 185 -29.28 5.58 -6.58
CA ASN A 185 -30.31 5.02 -7.45
C ASN A 185 -31.19 6.09 -8.12
N PHE A 186 -30.71 7.32 -8.19
CA PHE A 186 -31.40 8.47 -8.78
C PHE A 186 -30.40 9.53 -9.24
N GLY A 187 -30.87 10.44 -10.08
CA GLY A 187 -30.10 11.47 -10.75
C GLY A 187 -29.32 10.95 -11.96
N GLU A 188 -28.51 11.84 -12.52
CA GLU A 188 -27.62 11.49 -13.62
C GLU A 188 -26.51 10.53 -13.16
N PRO A 189 -26.16 9.51 -13.97
CA PRO A 189 -25.05 8.62 -13.69
C PRO A 189 -23.70 9.35 -13.77
N LEU A 190 -22.77 9.00 -12.88
CA LEU A 190 -21.39 9.48 -12.93
C LEU A 190 -20.57 8.76 -14.00
N PHE A 191 -21.00 7.57 -14.43
CA PHE A 191 -20.31 6.72 -15.40
C PHE A 191 -21.24 6.30 -16.54
N GLY A 192 -20.87 6.64 -17.78
CA GLY A 192 -21.64 6.31 -18.98
C GLY A 192 -22.56 7.46 -19.42
N GLY A 193 -22.66 7.67 -20.74
CA GLY A 193 -23.42 8.78 -21.32
C GLY A 193 -24.91 8.67 -21.04
N GLY A 194 -25.45 9.73 -20.43
CA GLY A 194 -26.85 9.99 -20.08
C GLY A 194 -27.89 9.05 -20.71
N GLY A 195 -28.24 8.01 -19.97
CA GLY A 195 -29.53 7.36 -20.15
C GLY A 195 -30.63 8.32 -19.69
N ALA A 196 -31.75 8.37 -20.39
CA ALA A 196 -32.90 9.21 -20.05
C ALA A 196 -33.58 8.82 -18.71
N ASP A 197 -33.15 7.72 -18.10
CA ASP A 197 -33.75 7.15 -16.91
C ASP A 197 -33.03 7.66 -15.65
N ASP A 198 -33.81 8.17 -14.70
CA ASP A 198 -33.38 8.73 -13.41
C ASP A 198 -32.95 7.62 -12.42
N VAL A 199 -32.04 6.74 -12.84
CA VAL A 199 -31.61 5.53 -12.10
C VAL A 199 -30.26 5.69 -11.40
N GLY A 200 -29.64 6.86 -11.49
CA GLY A 200 -28.33 7.14 -10.91
C GLY A 200 -27.25 6.21 -11.45
N ASP A 201 -26.38 5.73 -10.57
CA ASP A 201 -25.21 4.91 -10.92
C ASP A 201 -25.51 3.41 -11.06
N LEU A 202 -26.78 3.01 -11.02
CA LEU A 202 -27.20 1.60 -11.10
C LEU A 202 -26.86 0.93 -12.42
N SER A 203 -26.61 1.70 -13.48
CA SER A 203 -26.23 1.21 -14.81
C SER A 203 -24.77 0.76 -14.92
N ASN A 204 -23.96 0.92 -13.86
CA ASN A 204 -22.56 0.51 -13.88
C ASN A 204 -22.43 -1.02 -14.07
N PRO A 205 -21.68 -1.49 -15.09
CA PRO A 205 -21.61 -2.92 -15.43
C PRO A 205 -20.94 -3.80 -14.36
N ASN A 206 -20.25 -3.19 -13.39
CA ASN A 206 -19.62 -3.91 -12.28
C ASN A 206 -20.56 -4.07 -11.07
N LEU A 207 -21.84 -3.67 -11.19
CA LEU A 207 -22.84 -3.79 -10.13
C LEU A 207 -23.78 -4.97 -10.35
N MET A 208 -24.14 -5.63 -9.26
CA MET A 208 -25.17 -6.67 -9.25
C MET A 208 -26.06 -6.53 -8.01
N GLU A 209 -27.34 -6.86 -8.17
CA GLU A 209 -28.30 -6.88 -7.08
C GLU A 209 -28.04 -8.04 -6.09
N TYR A 210 -28.50 -7.87 -4.85
CA TYR A 210 -28.56 -8.96 -3.89
C TYR A 210 -29.81 -9.80 -4.16
N GLU A 211 -29.67 -11.13 -4.18
CA GLU A 211 -30.79 -12.05 -4.34
C GLU A 211 -31.80 -11.86 -3.19
N GLY A 212 -33.09 -11.81 -3.53
CA GLY A 212 -34.16 -11.62 -2.55
C GLY A 212 -34.25 -10.21 -1.94
N CYS A 213 -33.47 -9.24 -2.44
CA CYS A 213 -33.57 -7.85 -2.00
C CYS A 213 -34.33 -7.00 -3.03
N ALA A 214 -35.26 -6.15 -2.57
CA ALA A 214 -35.97 -5.22 -3.44
C ALA A 214 -34.98 -4.19 -4.03
N LYS A 215 -35.21 -3.79 -5.29
CA LYS A 215 -34.30 -2.94 -6.07
C LYS A 215 -34.04 -1.58 -5.42
N ASP A 216 -35.05 -1.01 -4.80
CA ASP A 216 -35.05 0.28 -4.11
C ASP A 216 -34.78 0.17 -2.59
N SER A 217 -34.56 -1.04 -2.08
CA SER A 217 -34.31 -1.22 -0.65
C SER A 217 -32.96 -0.65 -0.23
N VAL A 218 -32.98 0.15 0.83
CA VAL A 218 -31.77 0.65 1.50
C VAL A 218 -31.09 -0.42 2.37
N SER A 219 -31.71 -1.60 2.53
CA SER A 219 -31.27 -2.66 3.45
C SER A 219 -31.56 -4.05 2.88
N CYS A 220 -30.54 -4.90 2.79
CA CYS A 220 -30.65 -6.27 2.28
C CYS A 220 -30.21 -7.29 3.33
N GLN A 221 -31.02 -8.34 3.50
CA GLN A 221 -30.64 -9.53 4.27
C GLN A 221 -29.75 -10.42 3.40
N LEU A 222 -28.73 -11.01 4.00
CA LEU A 222 -27.83 -11.94 3.34
C LEU A 222 -28.22 -13.38 3.71
N PRO A 223 -28.12 -14.32 2.76
CA PRO A 223 -28.35 -15.73 3.06
C PRO A 223 -27.39 -16.22 4.16
N LYS A 224 -27.86 -17.18 4.97
CA LYS A 224 -26.99 -17.88 5.93
C LYS A 224 -26.03 -18.76 5.12
N ASN A 225 -24.73 -18.51 5.28
CA ASN A 225 -23.67 -19.38 4.76
C ASN A 225 -23.58 -20.67 5.57
#